data_AF-A0A9P8D8N9-F1
#
_entry.id   AF-A0A9P8D8N9-F1
#
_cell.length_a   1.000
_cell.length_b   1.000
_cell.length_c   1.000
_cell.angle_alpha   90.00
_cell.angle_beta   90.00
_cell.angle_gamma   90.00
#
_symmetry.space_group_name_H-M   'P 1'
#
loop_
_entity.id
_entity.type
_entity.pdbx_description
1 polymer ?
#
loop_
_entity_poly.entity_id
_entity_poly.type
_entity_poly.pdbx_seq_one_letter_code
_entity_poly.pdbx_strand_id
1 'polypeptide(L)'
;MAHPKEKEWDRLTVASWLDGCAADGSVREILELIIRACMSAEPEEISLLSNLIYTARTGSPGVPGTVDMLTNVKGGSQEERFEGGPQSIATRLAGRLGNDRIRLQSPVRQINSNGNVYTVIRDSFRLQARKVIVTIAPALAGHIIYSPPLQAIRDQIPAEDIYKAILKDFMRCFSPKAQNVQQWVLQRWDNEEYSRGGHHVIFPPNVWTQFGPAVTKPIGGIHWAGTEASPYWSGFIEGAVRAGEIAAKNILDEL
;
A
#
# COMPACT_ATOMS: atom_id res chain seq x y z
N MET A 1 -7.05 22.20 1.48
CA MET A 1 -6.74 23.10 0.34
C MET A 1 -5.52 22.55 -0.36
N ALA A 2 -5.51 22.63 -1.69
CA ALA A 2 -4.36 22.30 -2.53
C ALA A 2 -3.16 23.21 -2.23
N HIS A 3 -1.95 22.67 -2.17
CA HIS A 3 -0.74 23.48 -1.97
C HIS A 3 -0.42 24.26 -3.27
N PRO A 4 0.03 25.53 -3.23
CA PRO A 4 0.29 26.31 -4.44
C PRO A 4 1.26 25.67 -5.44
N LYS A 5 2.18 24.84 -4.94
CA LYS A 5 3.18 24.11 -5.73
C LYS A 5 2.79 22.70 -6.12
N GLU A 6 1.56 22.26 -5.86
CA GLU A 6 1.20 20.84 -6.08
C GLU A 6 1.45 20.38 -7.52
N LYS A 7 1.13 21.20 -8.53
CA LYS A 7 1.36 20.85 -9.94
C LYS A 7 2.85 20.80 -10.31
N GLU A 8 3.63 21.69 -9.72
CA GLU A 8 5.09 21.73 -9.90
C GLU A 8 5.70 20.45 -9.31
N TRP A 9 5.39 20.15 -8.05
CA TRP A 9 5.92 19.00 -7.34
C TRP A 9 5.41 17.68 -7.90
N ASP A 10 4.19 17.61 -8.40
CA ASP A 10 3.67 16.37 -8.98
C ASP A 10 4.27 16.04 -10.34
N ARG A 11 4.80 17.05 -11.05
CA ARG A 11 5.49 16.85 -12.32
C ARG A 11 6.92 16.35 -12.14
N LEU A 12 7.55 16.64 -11.00
CA LEU A 12 8.90 16.21 -10.68
C LEU A 12 8.91 14.77 -10.18
N THR A 13 9.97 14.03 -10.52
CA THR A 13 10.32 12.80 -9.82
C THR A 13 11.10 13.16 -8.56
N VAL A 14 11.21 12.24 -7.61
CA VAL A 14 12.11 12.43 -6.47
C VAL A 14 13.56 12.58 -6.96
N ALA A 15 13.98 11.77 -7.94
CA ALA A 15 15.31 11.85 -8.54
C ALA A 15 15.62 13.24 -9.13
N SER A 16 14.71 13.80 -9.95
CA SER A 16 14.97 15.09 -10.60
C SER A 16 14.96 16.25 -9.61
N TRP A 17 14.24 16.12 -8.51
CA TRP A 17 14.31 17.06 -7.40
C TRP A 17 15.66 16.99 -6.66
N LEU A 18 16.18 15.78 -6.40
CA LEU A 18 17.50 15.58 -5.80
C LEU A 18 18.61 16.18 -6.68
N ASP A 19 18.52 16.01 -8.00
CA ASP A 19 19.42 16.65 -8.97
C ASP A 19 19.40 18.18 -8.83
N GLY A 20 18.19 18.75 -8.79
CA GLY A 20 17.99 20.20 -8.70
C GLY A 20 18.45 20.82 -7.37
N CYS A 21 18.54 20.02 -6.32
CA CYS A 21 19.04 20.45 -5.01
C CYS A 21 20.56 20.28 -4.84
N ALA A 22 21.27 19.84 -5.90
CA ALA A 22 22.69 19.51 -5.85
C ALA A 22 23.05 18.53 -4.73
N ALA A 23 22.15 17.58 -4.43
CA ALA A 23 22.47 16.48 -3.53
C ALA A 23 23.48 15.55 -4.23
N ASP A 24 24.71 15.50 -3.71
CA ASP A 24 25.79 14.70 -4.26
C ASP A 24 26.39 13.73 -3.21
N GLY A 25 27.20 12.80 -3.71
CA GLY A 25 27.90 11.80 -2.91
C GLY A 25 26.99 11.08 -1.91
N SER A 26 27.47 10.96 -0.68
CA SER A 26 26.80 10.19 0.37
C SER A 26 25.44 10.74 0.78
N VAL A 27 25.19 12.05 0.63
CA VAL A 27 23.88 12.63 0.96
C VAL A 27 22.82 12.09 0.02
N ARG A 28 23.12 12.07 -1.28
CA ARG A 28 22.24 11.50 -2.29
C ARG A 28 22.00 10.01 -2.05
N GLU A 29 23.07 9.25 -1.84
CA GLU A 29 23.00 7.80 -1.61
C GLU A 29 22.10 7.46 -0.42
N ILE A 30 22.20 8.20 0.68
CA ILE A 30 21.34 8.01 1.86
C ILE A 30 19.87 8.35 1.55
N LEU A 31 19.61 9.45 0.84
CA LEU A 31 18.25 9.84 0.48
C LEU A 31 17.59 8.82 -0.45
N GLU A 32 18.30 8.35 -1.48
CA GLU A 32 17.79 7.30 -2.37
C GLU A 32 17.57 5.98 -1.62
N LEU A 33 18.46 5.62 -0.70
CA LEU A 33 18.29 4.45 0.16
C LEU A 33 17.01 4.56 1.00
N ILE A 34 16.76 5.72 1.62
CA ILE A 34 15.53 5.96 2.40
C ILE A 34 14.30 5.82 1.50
N ILE A 35 14.32 6.37 0.28
CA ILE A 35 13.20 6.27 -0.66
C ILE A 35 12.94 4.82 -1.05
N ARG A 36 13.96 4.06 -1.48
CA ARG A 36 13.82 2.64 -1.82
C ARG A 36 13.28 1.83 -0.65
N ALA A 37 13.77 2.09 0.55
CA ALA A 37 13.32 1.42 1.77
C ALA A 37 11.86 1.76 2.12
N CYS A 38 11.47 3.03 2.05
CA CYS A 38 10.15 3.51 2.47
C CYS A 38 9.07 3.37 1.38
N MET A 39 9.43 3.23 0.12
CA MET A 39 8.49 3.24 -1.02
C MET A 39 8.53 1.96 -1.85
N SER A 40 9.57 1.13 -1.70
CA SER A 40 9.78 -0.09 -2.49
C SER A 40 9.81 0.18 -4.00
N ALA A 41 10.32 1.34 -4.40
CA ALA A 41 10.42 1.78 -5.79
C ALA A 41 11.58 2.75 -5.98
N GLU A 42 11.99 2.95 -7.23
CA GLU A 42 13.12 3.82 -7.55
C GLU A 42 12.72 5.30 -7.52
N PRO A 43 13.62 6.22 -7.11
CA PRO A 43 13.33 7.65 -7.04
C PRO A 43 12.87 8.28 -8.37
N GLU A 44 13.22 7.70 -9.52
CA GLU A 44 12.79 8.14 -10.85
C GLU A 44 11.34 7.76 -11.16
N GLU A 45 10.77 6.79 -10.44
CA GLU A 45 9.40 6.30 -10.67
C GLU A 45 8.35 7.07 -9.86
N ILE A 46 8.79 7.84 -8.85
CA ILE A 46 7.91 8.41 -7.82
C ILE A 46 7.78 9.92 -8.00
N SER A 47 6.53 10.42 -8.03
CA SER A 47 6.22 11.85 -7.95
C SER A 47 6.74 12.47 -6.64
N LEU A 48 7.44 13.61 -6.71
CA LEU A 48 7.88 14.34 -5.52
C LEU A 48 6.68 14.71 -4.63
N LEU A 49 5.59 15.19 -5.22
CA LEU A 49 4.37 15.51 -4.44
C LEU A 49 3.86 14.28 -3.70
N SER A 50 3.84 13.13 -4.35
CA SER A 50 3.32 11.90 -3.76
C SER A 50 4.17 11.42 -2.59
N ASN A 51 5.50 11.54 -2.71
CA ASN A 51 6.43 11.29 -1.61
C ASN A 51 6.22 12.26 -0.42
N LEU A 52 6.00 13.55 -0.70
CA LEU A 52 5.73 14.55 0.33
C LEU A 52 4.39 14.29 1.04
N ILE A 53 3.36 13.91 0.29
CA ILE A 53 2.05 13.57 0.85
C ILE A 53 2.15 12.31 1.73
N TYR A 54 2.84 11.27 1.26
CA TYR A 54 3.07 10.06 2.05
C TYR A 54 3.77 10.39 3.38
N THR A 55 4.84 11.19 3.32
CA THR A 55 5.57 11.66 4.51
C THR A 55 4.68 12.50 5.43
N ALA A 56 3.90 13.45 4.90
CA ALA A 56 3.01 14.27 5.70
C ALA A 56 1.91 13.43 6.38
N ARG A 57 1.48 12.35 5.73
CA ARG A 57 0.44 11.44 6.23
C ARG A 57 0.93 10.55 7.36
N THR A 58 2.22 10.42 7.66
CA THR A 58 2.67 9.66 8.85
C THR A 58 2.41 10.37 10.18
N GLY A 59 1.81 11.56 10.12
CA GLY A 59 1.37 12.28 11.29
C GLY A 59 0.05 11.78 11.86
N SER A 60 -0.54 12.61 12.70
CA SER A 60 -1.87 12.43 13.28
C SER A 60 -2.56 13.79 13.41
N PRO A 61 -3.87 13.86 13.73
CA PRO A 61 -4.51 15.15 13.97
C PRO A 61 -3.72 15.99 14.99
N GLY A 62 -3.26 17.16 14.57
CA GLY A 62 -2.44 18.07 15.41
C GLY A 62 -0.95 17.75 15.49
N VAL A 63 -0.48 16.67 14.85
CA VAL A 63 0.93 16.24 14.84
C VAL A 63 1.41 16.06 13.41
N PRO A 64 2.35 16.89 12.91
CA PRO A 64 2.89 16.75 11.56
C PRO A 64 3.59 15.41 11.35
N GLY A 65 3.42 14.80 10.18
CA GLY A 65 4.21 13.65 9.75
C GLY A 65 5.63 14.07 9.38
N THR A 66 6.60 13.19 9.63
CA THR A 66 8.03 13.45 9.37
C THR A 66 8.71 12.21 8.79
N VAL A 67 9.88 12.43 8.19
CA VAL A 67 10.76 11.33 7.76
C VAL A 67 11.23 10.52 8.97
N ASP A 68 11.50 11.17 10.12
CA ASP A 68 11.90 10.47 11.34
C ASP A 68 10.82 9.50 11.85
N MET A 69 9.54 9.89 11.77
CA MET A 69 8.44 8.97 12.11
C MET A 69 8.38 7.77 11.15
N LEU A 70 8.77 7.95 9.88
CA LEU A 70 8.85 6.88 8.90
C LEU A 70 9.99 5.91 9.16
N THR A 71 11.16 6.43 9.57
CA THR A 71 12.42 5.67 9.53
C THR A 71 12.96 5.23 10.90
N ASN A 72 12.49 5.82 12.01
CA ASN A 72 13.00 5.48 13.33
C ASN A 72 12.29 4.31 13.99
N VAL A 73 13.06 3.59 14.82
CA VAL A 73 12.52 2.60 15.74
C VAL A 73 11.86 3.30 16.93
N LYS A 74 12.62 4.04 17.75
CA LYS A 74 12.07 4.73 18.93
C LYS A 74 11.35 6.00 18.51
N GLY A 75 10.10 6.17 18.94
CA GLY A 75 9.25 7.30 18.56
C GLY A 75 8.84 7.28 17.08
N GLY A 76 8.95 6.14 16.41
CA GLY A 76 8.69 5.99 14.98
C GLY A 76 7.87 4.75 14.66
N SER A 77 7.65 4.51 13.37
CA SER A 77 6.71 3.51 12.85
C SER A 77 7.12 2.06 13.12
N GLN A 78 8.36 1.81 13.56
CA GLN A 78 8.88 0.47 13.80
C GLN A 78 9.01 0.12 15.30
N GLU A 79 8.49 0.96 16.20
CA GLU A 79 8.72 0.85 17.65
C GLU A 79 8.16 -0.45 18.24
N GLU A 80 6.93 -0.79 17.88
CA GLU A 80 6.17 -1.86 18.51
C GLU A 80 5.81 -2.98 17.53
N ARG A 81 5.66 -4.19 18.07
CA ARG A 81 5.19 -5.37 17.33
C ARG A 81 4.11 -6.07 18.14
N PHE A 82 3.15 -6.66 17.43
CA PHE A 82 2.13 -7.49 18.06
C PHE A 82 2.70 -8.84 18.49
N GLU A 83 2.54 -9.17 19.77
CA GLU A 83 2.77 -10.53 20.25
C GLU A 83 1.82 -11.51 19.54
N GLY A 84 2.37 -12.59 18.96
CA GLY A 84 1.61 -13.53 18.11
C GLY A 84 1.35 -13.05 16.67
N GLY A 85 1.84 -11.87 16.31
CA GLY A 85 1.82 -11.34 14.95
C GLY A 85 0.59 -10.47 14.61
N PRO A 86 0.71 -9.58 13.60
CA PRO A 86 -0.34 -8.62 13.23
C PRO A 86 -1.61 -9.28 12.68
N GLN A 87 -1.50 -10.51 12.16
CA GLN A 87 -2.64 -11.32 11.70
C GLN A 87 -3.72 -11.52 12.77
N SER A 88 -3.33 -11.47 14.05
CA SER A 88 -4.26 -11.63 15.17
C SER A 88 -5.38 -10.58 15.16
N ILE A 89 -5.15 -9.39 14.62
CA ILE A 89 -6.18 -8.35 14.44
C ILE A 89 -7.28 -8.87 13.52
N ALA A 90 -6.90 -9.32 12.32
CA ALA A 90 -7.83 -9.85 11.33
C ALA A 90 -8.57 -11.09 11.86
N THR A 91 -7.86 -12.02 12.51
CA THR A 91 -8.48 -13.22 13.11
C THR A 91 -9.50 -12.87 14.20
N ARG A 92 -9.20 -11.90 15.07
CA ARG A 92 -10.13 -11.48 16.14
C ARG A 92 -11.34 -10.74 15.59
N LEU A 93 -11.16 -9.87 14.59
CA LEU A 93 -12.28 -9.22 13.89
C LEU A 93 -13.16 -10.26 13.20
N ALA A 94 -12.56 -11.25 12.55
CA ALA A 94 -13.29 -12.35 11.94
C ALA A 94 -14.17 -13.10 12.96
N GLY A 95 -13.62 -13.39 14.14
CA GLY A 95 -14.38 -13.99 15.24
C GLY A 95 -15.57 -13.15 15.72
N ARG A 96 -15.47 -11.81 15.70
CA ARG A 96 -16.57 -10.91 16.07
C ARG A 96 -17.64 -10.79 14.99
N LEU A 97 -17.25 -10.81 13.72
CA LEU A 97 -18.16 -10.74 12.56
C LEU A 97 -19.02 -12.00 12.42
N GLY A 98 -18.52 -13.15 12.88
CA GLY A 98 -19.16 -14.44 12.73
C GLY A 98 -18.73 -15.15 11.43
N ASN A 99 -18.52 -16.46 11.53
CA ASN A 99 -18.03 -17.27 10.40
C ASN A 99 -19.04 -17.38 9.25
N ASP A 100 -20.33 -17.15 9.50
CA ASP A 100 -21.40 -17.12 8.50
C ASP A 100 -21.25 -15.96 7.51
N ARG A 101 -20.60 -14.88 7.93
CA ARG A 101 -20.37 -13.67 7.12
C ARG A 101 -19.03 -13.69 6.37
N ILE A 102 -18.16 -14.66 6.66
CA ILE A 102 -16.80 -14.73 6.13
C ILE A 102 -16.64 -16.00 5.30
N ARG A 103 -16.36 -15.84 4.01
CA ARG A 103 -16.13 -16.96 3.09
C ARG A 103 -14.67 -17.01 2.67
N LEU A 104 -13.93 -17.96 3.23
CA LEU A 104 -12.55 -18.27 2.82
C LEU A 104 -12.55 -19.07 1.51
N GLN A 105 -11.37 -19.15 0.86
CA GLN A 105 -11.19 -19.88 -0.41
C GLN A 105 -12.20 -19.45 -1.49
N SER A 106 -12.52 -18.15 -1.50
CA SER A 106 -13.61 -17.61 -2.30
C SER A 106 -13.13 -16.46 -3.21
N PRO A 107 -12.15 -16.71 -4.10
CA PRO A 107 -11.58 -15.66 -4.94
C PRO A 107 -12.64 -15.11 -5.91
N VAL A 108 -12.85 -13.81 -5.87
CA VAL A 108 -13.74 -13.12 -6.81
C VAL A 108 -13.06 -13.08 -8.17
N ARG A 109 -13.76 -13.56 -9.21
CA ARG A 109 -13.24 -13.59 -10.60
C ARG A 109 -13.77 -12.44 -11.44
N GLN A 110 -15.00 -12.01 -11.16
CA GLN A 110 -15.67 -10.97 -11.94
C GLN A 110 -16.60 -10.14 -11.07
N ILE A 111 -16.65 -8.84 -11.34
CA ILE A 111 -17.61 -7.92 -10.76
C ILE A 111 -18.34 -7.22 -11.90
N ASN A 112 -19.65 -7.42 -11.95
CA ASN A 112 -20.53 -6.77 -12.93
C ASN A 112 -21.34 -5.68 -12.25
N SER A 113 -21.41 -4.51 -12.88
CA SER A 113 -22.28 -3.42 -12.47
C SER A 113 -23.41 -3.23 -13.48
N ASN A 114 -24.63 -3.05 -13.00
CA ASN A 114 -25.78 -2.62 -13.81
C ASN A 114 -26.27 -1.21 -13.45
N GLY A 115 -25.45 -0.43 -12.74
CA GLY A 115 -25.77 0.94 -12.30
C GLY A 115 -26.37 1.06 -10.90
N ASN A 116 -27.03 0.02 -10.37
CA ASN A 116 -27.66 0.04 -9.03
C ASN A 116 -27.34 -1.18 -8.15
N VAL A 117 -26.93 -2.29 -8.75
CA VAL A 117 -26.60 -3.55 -8.07
C VAL A 117 -25.32 -4.12 -8.67
N TYR A 118 -24.43 -4.56 -7.79
CA TYR A 118 -23.22 -5.27 -8.17
C TYR A 118 -23.46 -6.77 -8.05
N THR A 119 -23.05 -7.51 -9.07
CA THR A 119 -23.00 -8.96 -9.02
C THR A 119 -21.54 -9.40 -8.90
N VAL A 120 -21.19 -9.93 -7.74
CA VAL A 120 -19.88 -10.51 -7.45
C VAL A 120 -19.91 -11.98 -7.83
N ILE A 121 -19.03 -12.39 -8.73
CA ILE A 121 -19.02 -13.74 -9.32
C ILE A 121 -17.73 -14.45 -8.93
N ARG A 122 -17.90 -15.68 -8.45
CA ARG A 122 -16.85 -16.69 -8.28
C ARG A 122 -17.37 -17.98 -8.90
N ASP A 123 -16.68 -18.56 -9.88
CA ASP A 123 -17.10 -19.80 -10.54
C ASP A 123 -18.63 -19.84 -10.82
N SER A 124 -19.37 -20.77 -10.20
CA SER A 124 -20.83 -20.90 -10.32
C SER A 124 -21.65 -20.07 -9.33
N PHE A 125 -21.02 -19.45 -8.34
CA PHE A 125 -21.69 -18.70 -7.28
C PHE A 125 -21.75 -17.20 -7.59
N ARG A 126 -22.92 -16.61 -7.30
CA ARG A 126 -23.21 -15.20 -7.52
C ARG A 126 -23.76 -14.58 -6.25
N LEU A 127 -23.26 -13.40 -5.88
CA LEU A 127 -23.76 -12.62 -4.77
C LEU A 127 -24.15 -11.23 -5.26
N GLN A 128 -25.35 -10.80 -4.93
CA GLN A 128 -25.83 -9.46 -5.24
C GLN A 128 -25.69 -8.58 -4.02
N ALA A 129 -25.11 -7.40 -4.23
CA ALA A 129 -25.00 -6.39 -3.20
C ALA A 129 -25.29 -5.02 -3.81
N ARG A 130 -25.85 -4.12 -3.01
CA ARG A 130 -26.03 -2.73 -3.42
C ARG A 130 -24.67 -2.03 -3.56
N LYS A 131 -23.72 -2.39 -2.70
CA LYS A 131 -22.37 -1.83 -2.66
C LYS A 131 -21.34 -2.97 -2.53
N VAL A 132 -20.15 -2.77 -3.08
CA VAL A 132 -19.02 -3.71 -2.98
C VAL A 132 -17.80 -2.92 -2.57
N ILE A 133 -17.07 -3.42 -1.58
CA ILE A 133 -15.77 -2.89 -1.17
C ILE A 133 -14.71 -3.90 -1.62
N VAL A 134 -13.75 -3.46 -2.42
CA VAL A 134 -12.60 -4.25 -2.85
C VAL A 134 -11.40 -3.83 -2.01
N THR A 135 -10.97 -4.69 -1.09
CA THR A 135 -9.93 -4.39 -0.09
C THR A 135 -8.59 -5.07 -0.41
N ILE A 136 -8.31 -5.25 -1.70
CA ILE A 136 -7.06 -5.84 -2.21
C ILE A 136 -6.31 -4.76 -3.00
N ALA A 137 -4.98 -4.81 -3.03
CA ALA A 137 -4.14 -3.86 -3.76
C ALA A 137 -4.58 -3.63 -5.24
N PRO A 138 -4.43 -2.41 -5.80
CA PRO A 138 -4.93 -2.06 -7.14
C PRO A 138 -4.46 -2.97 -8.28
N ALA A 139 -3.23 -3.49 -8.22
CA ALA A 139 -2.71 -4.44 -9.22
C ALA A 139 -3.57 -5.71 -9.33
N LEU A 140 -4.17 -6.13 -8.22
CA LEU A 140 -5.00 -7.33 -8.05
C LEU A 140 -6.43 -7.12 -8.43
N ALA A 141 -6.93 -5.94 -8.04
CA ALA A 141 -8.20 -5.46 -8.49
C ALA A 141 -8.22 -5.62 -10.01
N GLY A 142 -7.17 -5.23 -10.74
CA GLY A 142 -7.03 -5.41 -12.19
C GLY A 142 -7.16 -6.84 -12.75
N HIS A 143 -7.01 -7.92 -11.96
CA HIS A 143 -7.28 -9.31 -12.42
C HIS A 143 -8.74 -9.74 -12.23
N ILE A 144 -9.52 -9.00 -11.44
CA ILE A 144 -10.96 -9.16 -11.45
C ILE A 144 -11.42 -8.66 -12.81
N ILE A 145 -12.16 -9.49 -13.54
CA ILE A 145 -12.81 -9.04 -14.76
C ILE A 145 -13.86 -8.04 -14.31
N TYR A 146 -13.62 -6.77 -14.59
CA TYR A 146 -14.66 -5.77 -14.47
C TYR A 146 -15.41 -5.71 -15.77
N SER A 147 -16.72 -5.71 -15.66
CA SER A 147 -17.57 -5.21 -16.72
C SER A 147 -18.10 -3.87 -16.25
N PRO A 148 -17.52 -2.74 -16.72
CA PRO A 148 -16.50 -2.57 -17.79
C PRO A 148 -14.99 -2.69 -17.35
N PRO A 149 -14.03 -3.04 -18.26
CA PRO A 149 -12.63 -3.50 -17.95
C PRO A 149 -11.53 -2.45 -17.60
N LEU A 150 -10.36 -2.90 -17.08
CA LEU A 150 -9.14 -2.14 -16.63
C LEU A 150 -7.79 -2.75 -17.19
N GLN A 151 -6.60 -2.10 -17.13
CA GLN A 151 -5.30 -2.50 -17.81
C GLN A 151 -4.12 -3.02 -16.88
N ALA A 152 -3.15 -3.87 -17.35
CA ALA A 152 -1.94 -4.36 -16.57
C ALA A 152 -0.70 -5.02 -17.35
N ILE A 153 0.54 -5.10 -16.75
CA ILE A 153 1.85 -5.81 -17.16
C ILE A 153 2.79 -6.21 -15.95
N ARG A 154 3.66 -7.29 -15.98
CA ARG A 154 4.96 -7.51 -15.18
C ARG A 154 5.93 -8.74 -15.49
N ASP A 155 7.13 -8.85 -14.83
CA ASP A 155 8.45 -9.57 -15.16
C ASP A 155 9.14 -10.50 -14.02
N GLN A 156 10.27 -11.26 -14.23
CA GLN A 156 10.79 -12.46 -13.43
C GLN A 156 12.32 -12.56 -12.94
N ILE A 157 12.65 -13.03 -11.69
CA ILE A 157 14.02 -13.44 -11.17
C ILE A 157 13.98 -14.67 -10.19
N PRO A 158 14.96 -15.64 -10.18
CA PRO A 158 15.00 -16.84 -9.29
C PRO A 158 15.32 -16.63 -7.80
N ALA A 159 14.86 -17.55 -6.92
CA ALA A 159 14.92 -17.42 -5.45
C ALA A 159 16.28 -17.77 -4.79
N GLU A 160 17.07 -18.68 -5.37
CA GLU A 160 18.37 -19.09 -4.82
C GLU A 160 19.40 -17.96 -4.88
N ASP A 161 19.37 -17.17 -5.95
CA ASP A 161 20.27 -16.04 -6.14
C ASP A 161 19.99 -14.93 -5.11
N ILE A 162 18.72 -14.76 -4.74
CA ILE A 162 18.29 -13.84 -3.68
C ILE A 162 18.86 -14.27 -2.32
N TYR A 163 18.79 -15.56 -1.99
CA TYR A 163 19.34 -16.09 -0.73
C TYR A 163 20.85 -15.84 -0.63
N LYS A 164 21.62 -16.15 -1.68
CA LYS A 164 23.07 -15.98 -1.69
C LYS A 164 23.48 -14.51 -1.54
N ALA A 165 22.78 -13.61 -2.24
CA ALA A 165 23.04 -12.17 -2.14
C ALA A 165 22.80 -11.66 -0.72
N ILE A 166 21.67 -12.02 -0.11
CA ILE A 166 21.31 -11.58 1.25
C ILE A 166 22.28 -12.16 2.29
N LEU A 167 22.64 -13.46 2.21
CA LEU A 167 23.57 -14.06 3.15
C LEU A 167 24.94 -13.38 3.13
N LYS A 168 25.43 -13.03 1.94
CA LYS A 168 26.68 -12.28 1.75
C LYS A 168 26.63 -10.93 2.47
N ASP A 169 25.52 -10.19 2.32
CA ASP A 169 25.34 -8.91 2.99
C ASP A 169 25.25 -9.05 4.52
N PHE A 170 24.54 -10.05 5.02
CA PHE A 170 24.44 -10.31 6.46
C PHE A 170 25.80 -10.64 7.08
N MET A 171 26.64 -11.45 6.42
CA MET A 171 28.00 -11.73 6.90
C MET A 171 28.88 -10.48 6.92
N ARG A 172 28.72 -9.61 5.91
CA ARG A 172 29.43 -8.33 5.82
C ARG A 172 29.02 -7.38 6.95
N CYS A 173 27.73 -7.27 7.24
CA CYS A 173 27.21 -6.33 8.23
C CYS A 173 27.37 -6.81 9.68
N PHE A 174 27.23 -8.11 9.94
CA PHE A 174 27.08 -8.64 11.30
C PHE A 174 28.12 -9.67 11.73
N SER A 175 29.06 -10.05 10.84
CA SER A 175 30.14 -11.06 10.99
C SER A 175 29.87 -12.42 10.32
N PRO A 176 30.92 -13.22 10.08
CA PRO A 176 30.80 -14.57 9.49
C PRO A 176 29.92 -15.54 10.28
N LYS A 177 29.62 -15.26 11.57
CA LYS A 177 28.70 -16.08 12.36
C LYS A 177 27.28 -16.12 11.77
N ALA A 178 26.90 -15.13 10.96
CA ALA A 178 25.61 -15.10 10.25
C ALA A 178 25.45 -16.24 9.22
N GLN A 179 26.52 -16.96 8.87
CA GLN A 179 26.44 -18.10 7.93
C GLN A 179 25.58 -19.26 8.45
N ASN A 180 25.42 -19.39 9.77
CA ASN A 180 24.71 -20.51 10.39
C ASN A 180 23.18 -20.29 10.41
N VAL A 181 22.57 -20.18 9.23
CA VAL A 181 21.12 -19.96 9.06
C VAL A 181 20.34 -21.20 9.46
N GLN A 182 19.53 -21.09 10.53
CA GLN A 182 18.68 -22.19 11.00
C GLN A 182 17.39 -22.33 10.17
N GLN A 183 16.84 -21.21 9.71
CA GLN A 183 15.62 -21.17 8.91
C GLN A 183 15.65 -19.96 7.96
N TRP A 184 15.21 -20.19 6.73
CA TRP A 184 15.06 -19.15 5.71
C TRP A 184 13.62 -19.13 5.19
N VAL A 185 13.02 -17.94 5.16
CA VAL A 185 11.69 -17.72 4.58
C VAL A 185 11.78 -16.49 3.70
N LEU A 186 11.44 -16.63 2.43
CA LEU A 186 11.36 -15.52 1.47
C LEU A 186 9.91 -15.37 1.03
N GLN A 187 9.36 -14.17 1.20
CA GLN A 187 8.06 -13.79 0.66
C GLN A 187 8.25 -12.74 -0.44
N ARG A 188 7.91 -13.10 -1.67
CA ARG A 188 7.91 -12.20 -2.83
C ARG A 188 6.53 -11.58 -2.97
N TRP A 189 6.32 -10.43 -2.32
CA TRP A 189 5.04 -9.71 -2.33
C TRP A 189 4.66 -9.19 -3.72
N ASP A 190 5.65 -8.93 -4.58
CA ASP A 190 5.48 -8.63 -6.00
C ASP A 190 4.86 -9.80 -6.79
N ASN A 191 5.08 -11.03 -6.33
CA ASN A 191 4.52 -12.25 -6.93
C ASN A 191 3.33 -12.82 -6.13
N GLU A 192 3.01 -12.24 -4.97
CA GLU A 192 1.88 -12.70 -4.16
C GLU A 192 0.58 -12.35 -4.89
N GLU A 193 -0.21 -13.39 -5.19
CA GLU A 193 -1.35 -13.32 -6.10
C GLU A 193 -2.32 -12.21 -5.73
N TYR A 194 -2.44 -11.90 -4.43
CA TYR A 194 -3.33 -10.90 -3.82
C TYR A 194 -2.60 -9.76 -3.09
N SER A 195 -1.37 -9.42 -3.47
CA SER A 195 -0.70 -8.16 -3.09
C SER A 195 0.02 -7.50 -4.28
N ARG A 196 0.77 -8.28 -5.07
CA ARG A 196 1.45 -7.87 -6.32
C ARG A 196 2.37 -6.66 -6.27
N GLY A 197 2.84 -6.29 -5.09
CA GLY A 197 3.70 -5.12 -4.96
C GLY A 197 4.26 -4.96 -3.56
N GLY A 198 4.80 -3.77 -3.32
CA GLY A 198 5.24 -3.36 -2.00
C GLY A 198 4.06 -3.09 -1.05
N HIS A 199 4.39 -2.46 0.06
CA HIS A 199 3.49 -2.24 1.19
C HIS A 199 2.41 -1.17 0.96
N HIS A 200 2.53 -0.31 -0.06
CA HIS A 200 1.59 0.77 -0.39
C HIS A 200 1.67 1.14 -1.87
N VAL A 201 0.66 1.82 -2.41
CA VAL A 201 0.67 2.35 -3.78
C VAL A 201 1.64 3.53 -3.93
N ILE A 202 2.42 3.54 -5.00
CA ILE A 202 3.19 4.72 -5.42
C ILE A 202 2.45 5.42 -6.56
N PHE A 203 2.58 6.73 -6.63
CA PHE A 203 2.03 7.53 -7.73
C PHE A 203 3.19 8.10 -8.56
N PRO A 204 3.24 7.81 -9.87
CA PRO A 204 4.22 8.40 -10.75
C PRO A 204 3.86 9.87 -11.06
N PRO A 205 4.77 10.62 -11.71
CA PRO A 205 4.54 12.02 -12.03
C PRO A 205 3.21 12.29 -12.75
N ASN A 206 2.56 13.38 -12.35
CA ASN A 206 1.28 13.90 -12.86
C ASN A 206 0.03 13.06 -12.53
N VAL A 207 0.14 11.97 -11.76
CA VAL A 207 -1.04 11.15 -11.43
C VAL A 207 -1.81 11.73 -10.24
N TRP A 208 -1.12 12.22 -9.20
CA TRP A 208 -1.80 12.64 -7.97
C TRP A 208 -2.70 13.86 -8.19
N THR A 209 -2.23 14.88 -8.89
CA THR A 209 -3.01 16.11 -9.14
C THR A 209 -4.22 15.85 -10.03
N GLN A 210 -4.21 14.78 -10.83
CA GLN A 210 -5.34 14.39 -11.68
C GLN A 210 -6.32 13.45 -10.95
N PHE A 211 -5.81 12.48 -10.20
CA PHE A 211 -6.59 11.35 -9.69
C PHE A 211 -6.53 11.16 -8.18
N GLY A 212 -5.68 11.87 -7.45
CA GLY A 212 -5.52 11.77 -6.00
C GLY A 212 -6.84 11.88 -5.21
N PRO A 213 -7.74 12.84 -5.52
CA PRO A 213 -9.05 12.90 -4.87
C PRO A 213 -9.93 11.65 -5.10
N ALA A 214 -9.73 10.93 -6.20
CA ALA A 214 -10.50 9.73 -6.52
C ALA A 214 -10.19 8.55 -5.58
N VAL A 215 -9.04 8.58 -4.88
CA VAL A 215 -8.65 7.55 -3.90
C VAL A 215 -9.63 7.45 -2.73
N THR A 216 -10.37 8.53 -2.43
CA THR A 216 -11.31 8.57 -1.30
C THR A 216 -12.73 8.93 -1.73
N LYS A 217 -12.92 9.56 -2.89
CA LYS A 217 -14.23 10.06 -3.33
C LYS A 217 -15.18 8.90 -3.68
N PRO A 218 -16.31 8.72 -2.97
CA PRO A 218 -17.26 7.66 -3.29
C PRO A 218 -17.89 7.86 -4.68
N ILE A 219 -18.30 6.75 -5.30
CA ILE A 219 -18.97 6.75 -6.61
C ILE A 219 -20.31 6.01 -6.49
N GLY A 220 -21.41 6.75 -6.60
CA GLY A 220 -22.76 6.22 -6.39
C GLY A 220 -22.94 5.81 -4.94
N GLY A 221 -22.65 4.56 -4.60
CA GLY A 221 -22.15 4.36 -3.24
C GLY A 221 -21.31 3.10 -3.08
N ILE A 222 -20.44 2.90 -4.07
CA ILE A 222 -19.15 2.33 -3.72
C ILE A 222 -18.44 3.37 -2.85
N HIS A 223 -17.99 2.91 -1.69
CA HIS A 223 -17.14 3.66 -0.77
C HIS A 223 -15.75 3.03 -0.77
N TRP A 224 -14.72 3.86 -0.67
CA TRP A 224 -13.33 3.42 -0.71
C TRP A 224 -12.75 3.37 0.71
N ALA A 225 -12.10 2.25 1.02
CA ALA A 225 -11.33 2.03 2.24
C ALA A 225 -9.92 1.57 1.82
N GLY A 226 -9.24 0.80 2.68
CA GLY A 226 -7.84 0.45 2.46
C GLY A 226 -6.93 1.59 2.89
N THR A 227 -5.67 1.27 3.19
CA THR A 227 -4.78 2.22 3.86
C THR A 227 -4.53 3.50 3.05
N GLU A 228 -4.55 3.39 1.72
CA GLU A 228 -4.42 4.49 0.75
C GLU A 228 -5.48 5.59 0.91
N ALA A 229 -6.69 5.19 1.36
CA ALA A 229 -7.80 6.09 1.59
C ALA A 229 -7.70 6.83 2.94
N SER A 230 -6.71 6.49 3.78
CA SER A 230 -6.55 7.13 5.08
C SER A 230 -5.88 8.50 4.96
N PRO A 231 -6.39 9.53 5.66
CA PRO A 231 -5.71 10.82 5.76
C PRO A 231 -4.47 10.77 6.66
N TYR A 232 -4.31 9.71 7.46
CA TYR A 232 -3.17 9.49 8.35
C TYR A 232 -2.70 8.04 8.31
N TRP A 233 -1.41 7.81 8.43
CA TRP A 233 -0.77 6.50 8.38
C TRP A 233 -1.14 5.70 7.13
N SER A 234 -1.29 6.39 5.99
CA SER A 234 -1.48 5.77 4.67
C SER A 234 -0.29 4.88 4.33
N GLY A 235 -0.54 3.63 3.94
CA GLY A 235 0.49 2.61 3.76
C GLY A 235 0.77 1.74 5.00
N PHE A 236 0.08 2.01 6.13
CA PHE A 236 0.23 1.25 7.38
C PHE A 236 -1.08 0.57 7.80
N ILE A 237 -0.98 -0.39 8.74
CA ILE A 237 -2.13 -1.06 9.36
C ILE A 237 -3.08 -0.05 10.00
N GLU A 238 -2.53 0.96 10.70
CA GLU A 238 -3.30 2.04 11.32
C GLU A 238 -4.15 2.79 10.29
N GLY A 239 -3.59 3.12 9.12
CA GLY A 239 -4.35 3.73 8.03
C GLY A 239 -5.44 2.80 7.49
N ALA A 240 -5.18 1.50 7.39
CA ALA A 240 -6.19 0.53 6.92
C ALA A 240 -7.40 0.48 7.87
N VAL A 241 -7.16 0.46 9.18
CA VAL A 241 -8.21 0.49 10.21
C VAL A 241 -9.00 1.78 10.11
N ARG A 242 -8.31 2.93 10.13
CA ARG A 242 -8.95 4.26 10.06
C ARG A 242 -9.80 4.43 8.81
N ALA A 243 -9.27 4.07 7.64
CA ALA A 243 -10.00 4.17 6.39
C ALA A 243 -11.24 3.29 6.39
N GLY A 244 -11.15 2.08 6.97
CA GLY A 244 -12.31 1.21 7.16
C GLY A 244 -13.38 1.82 8.05
N GLU A 245 -12.99 2.41 9.19
CA GLU A 245 -13.92 3.09 10.11
C GLU A 245 -14.58 4.32 9.46
N ILE A 246 -13.80 5.13 8.74
CA ILE A 246 -14.30 6.30 7.99
C ILE A 246 -15.32 5.87 6.95
N ALA A 247 -14.99 4.86 6.12
CA ALA A 247 -15.89 4.36 5.10
C ALA A 247 -17.19 3.80 5.72
N ALA A 248 -17.08 3.04 6.81
CA ALA A 248 -18.25 2.50 7.51
C ALA A 248 -19.14 3.62 8.08
N LYS A 249 -18.54 4.64 8.69
CA LYS A 249 -19.28 5.79 9.22
C LYS A 249 -20.01 6.55 8.11
N ASN A 250 -19.33 6.85 7.00
CA ASN A 250 -19.94 7.54 5.86
C ASN A 250 -21.16 6.79 5.33
N ILE A 251 -21.09 5.45 5.28
CA ILE A 251 -22.24 4.63 4.88
C ILE A 251 -23.39 4.73 5.89
N LEU A 252 -23.11 4.68 7.18
CA LEU A 252 -24.14 4.78 8.22
C LEU A 252 -24.85 6.14 8.21
N ASP A 253 -24.12 7.22 7.91
CA ASP A 253 -24.68 8.57 7.79
C ASP A 253 -25.56 8.76 6.54
N GLU A 254 -25.46 7.86 5.55
CA GLU A 254 -26.28 7.85 4.32
C GLU A 254 -27.59 7.02 4.44
N LEU A 255 -27.76 6.26 5.53
CA LEU A 255 -28.94 5.40 5.79
C LEU A 255 -30.07 6.15 6.50
#